data_AF-A0A3D3NU62-F1
#
_entry.id   AF-A0A3D3NU62-F1
#
_cell.length_a   1.000
_cell.length_b   1.000
_cell.length_c   1.000
_cell.angle_alpha   90.00
_cell.angle_beta   90.00
_cell.angle_gamma   90.00
#
_symmetry.space_group_name_H-M   'P 1'
#
loop_
_entity.id
_entity.type
_entity.pdbx_description
1 polymer ?
#
loop_
_entity_poly.entity_id
_entity_poly.type
_entity_poly.pdbx_seq_one_letter_code
_entity_poly.pdbx_strand_id
1 'polypeptide(L)'
;AALGMATARDLKGTDDHVVCVAGDAAFTCGPVFEALNNVSAHTQRLIIVLNDNEWSIDKNVGAIAKYFNSIATNPGFASLHD
;
A
#
# COMPACT_ATOMS: atom_id res chain seq x y z
N ALA A 1 2.51 -9.50 -5.17
CA ALA A 1 1.39 -10.10 -5.94
C ALA A 1 0.56 -9.05 -6.68
N ALA A 2 -0.01 -8.06 -5.97
CA ALA A 2 -0.94 -7.08 -6.58
C ALA A 2 -0.36 -6.29 -7.76
N LEU A 3 0.90 -5.83 -7.68
CA LEU A 3 1.56 -5.15 -8.79
C LEU A 3 1.59 -6.02 -10.06
N GLY A 4 1.98 -7.30 -9.94
CA GLY A 4 2.00 -8.21 -11.08
C GLY A 4 0.61 -8.48 -11.66
N MET A 5 -0.43 -8.53 -10.82
CA MET A 5 -1.81 -8.63 -11.29
C MET A 5 -2.26 -7.37 -12.04
N ALA A 6 -1.89 -6.18 -11.55
CA ALA A 6 -2.20 -4.91 -12.22
C ALA A 6 -1.46 -4.78 -13.56
N THR A 7 -0.19 -5.17 -13.62
CA THR A 7 0.56 -5.22 -14.88
C THR A 7 -0.03 -6.23 -15.85
N ALA A 8 -0.42 -7.41 -15.38
CA ALA A 8 -1.07 -8.42 -16.23
C ALA A 8 -2.42 -7.94 -16.77
N ARG A 9 -3.20 -7.21 -15.97
CA ARG A 9 -4.43 -6.56 -16.42
C ARG A 9 -4.15 -5.56 -17.54
N ASP A 10 -3.16 -4.68 -17.34
CA ASP A 10 -2.81 -3.66 -18.34
C ASP A 10 -2.33 -4.30 -19.65
N LEU A 11 -1.54 -5.38 -19.57
CA LEU A 11 -1.12 -6.17 -20.73
C LEU A 11 -2.28 -6.88 -21.44
N LYS A 12 -3.32 -7.27 -20.71
CA LYS A 12 -4.53 -7.88 -21.29
C LYS A 12 -5.51 -6.84 -21.85
N GLY A 13 -5.32 -5.55 -21.56
CA GLY A 13 -6.24 -4.49 -21.96
C GLY A 13 -7.62 -4.59 -21.32
N THR A 14 -7.74 -5.26 -20.17
CA THR A 14 -9.01 -5.31 -19.42
C THR A 14 -9.10 -4.15 -18.44
N ASP A 15 -10.32 -3.84 -17.98
CA ASP A 15 -10.56 -2.69 -17.11
C ASP A 15 -10.83 -3.06 -15.65
N ASP A 16 -10.47 -4.27 -15.24
CA ASP A 16 -10.69 -4.74 -13.88
C ASP A 16 -9.94 -3.88 -12.83
N HIS A 17 -10.46 -3.86 -11.60
CA HIS A 17 -9.77 -3.24 -10.48
C HIS A 17 -8.94 -4.27 -9.72
N VAL A 18 -7.66 -3.95 -9.52
CA VAL A 18 -6.79 -4.72 -8.62
C VAL A 18 -6.71 -3.96 -7.31
N VAL A 19 -7.34 -4.51 -6.28
CA VAL A 19 -7.40 -3.94 -4.93
C VAL A 19 -6.61 -4.85 -3.99
N CYS A 20 -5.55 -4.32 -3.40
CA CYS A 20 -4.75 -5.00 -2.40
C CYS A 20 -5.13 -4.50 -1.00
N VAL A 21 -5.56 -5.37 -0.11
CA VAL A 21 -5.71 -5.03 1.31
C VAL A 21 -4.48 -5.53 2.05
N ALA A 22 -3.73 -4.62 2.66
CA ALA A 22 -2.47 -4.92 3.33
C ALA A 22 -2.50 -4.38 4.76
N GLY A 23 -2.09 -5.20 5.73
CA GLY A 23 -1.86 -4.72 7.10
C GLY A 23 -0.62 -3.83 7.17
N ASP A 24 -0.57 -2.95 8.17
CA ASP A 24 0.60 -2.13 8.54
C ASP A 24 1.91 -2.93 8.65
N ALA A 25 1.86 -4.14 9.20
CA ALA A 25 3.00 -5.04 9.32
C ALA A 25 3.58 -5.46 7.97
N ALA A 26 2.74 -5.61 6.94
CA ALA A 26 3.19 -6.03 5.60
C ALA A 26 4.13 -4.98 4.99
N PHE A 27 3.92 -3.70 5.30
CA PHE A 27 4.79 -2.64 4.84
C PHE A 27 6.12 -2.56 5.57
N THR A 28 6.39 -3.40 6.58
CA THR A 28 7.75 -3.56 7.12
C THR A 28 8.64 -4.45 6.23
N CYS A 29 8.04 -5.17 5.28
CA CYS A 29 8.74 -6.12 4.42
C CYS A 29 9.34 -5.43 3.17
N GLY A 30 10.61 -5.72 2.86
CA GLY A 30 11.31 -5.22 1.68
C GLY A 30 10.54 -5.38 0.35
N PRO A 31 9.93 -6.54 0.05
CA PRO A 31 9.16 -6.74 -1.18
C PRO A 31 7.98 -5.78 -1.36
N VAL A 32 7.40 -5.25 -0.27
CA VAL A 32 6.33 -4.25 -0.36
C VAL A 32 6.91 -2.91 -0.81
N PHE A 33 8.07 -2.50 -0.29
CA PHE A 33 8.76 -1.30 -0.78
C PHE A 33 9.23 -1.43 -2.22
N GLU A 34 9.77 -2.60 -2.59
CA GLU A 34 10.16 -2.86 -3.99
C GLU A 34 8.95 -2.79 -4.92
N ALA A 35 7.80 -3.33 -4.51
CA ALA A 35 6.58 -3.22 -5.29
C ALA A 35 6.13 -1.75 -5.42
N LEU A 36 6.07 -1.00 -4.31
CA LEU A 36 5.66 0.42 -4.30
C LEU A 36 6.57 1.29 -5.17
N ASN A 37 7.88 1.09 -5.07
CA ASN A 37 8.87 1.85 -5.85
C ASN A 37 8.73 1.61 -7.36
N ASN A 38 8.23 0.44 -7.76
CA ASN A 38 8.07 0.06 -9.16
C ASN A 38 6.64 0.26 -9.71
N VAL A 39 5.67 0.77 -8.91
CA VAL A 39 4.27 0.91 -9.35
C VAL A 39 4.15 1.78 -10.60
N SER A 40 4.74 2.96 -10.59
CA SER A 40 4.64 3.93 -11.69
C SER A 40 5.23 3.44 -13.00
N ALA A 41 6.22 2.55 -12.93
CA ALA A 41 6.86 1.96 -14.10
C ALA A 41 6.02 0.84 -14.75
N HIS A 42 5.06 0.27 -14.03
CA HIS A 42 4.42 -0.98 -14.42
C HIS A 42 2.89 -0.96 -14.49
N THR A 43 2.24 0.05 -13.92
CA THR A 43 0.79 0.21 -14.04
C THR A 43 0.36 1.64 -13.76
N GLN A 44 -0.69 2.10 -14.44
CA GLN A 44 -1.34 3.37 -14.13
C GLN A 44 -2.42 3.25 -13.04
N ARG A 45 -2.80 2.02 -12.66
CA ARG A 45 -3.91 1.80 -11.73
C ARG A 45 -3.69 0.61 -10.81
N LEU A 46 -3.34 0.90 -9.56
CA LEU A 46 -3.30 -0.06 -8.47
C LEU A 46 -3.90 0.59 -7.22
N ILE A 47 -4.87 -0.08 -6.60
CA ILE A 47 -5.50 0.41 -5.36
C ILE A 47 -4.92 -0.42 -4.20
N ILE A 48 -4.39 0.27 -3.20
CA ILE A 48 -3.89 -0.37 -1.98
C ILE A 48 -4.65 0.22 -0.79
N VAL A 49 -5.30 -0.64 -0.04
CA VAL A 49 -5.96 -0.33 1.22
C VAL A 49 -5.02 -0.75 2.34
N LEU A 50 -4.48 0.23 3.06
CA LEU A 50 -3.72 -0.01 4.28
C LEU A 50 -4.70 -0.20 5.44
N ASN A 51 -4.70 -1.38 6.03
CA ASN A 51 -5.36 -1.66 7.31
C ASN A 51 -4.35 -1.43 8.43
N ASP A 52 -4.33 -0.20 8.94
CA ASP A 52 -3.50 0.18 10.08
C ASP A 52 -4.27 -0.05 11.38
N ASN A 53 -4.02 -1.19 12.01
CA ASN A 53 -4.58 -1.52 13.30
C ASN A 53 -3.52 -1.53 14.41
N GLU A 54 -2.27 -1.16 14.15
CA GLU A 54 -1.11 -1.24 15.07
C GLU A 54 -0.70 -2.67 15.51
N TRP A 55 -1.29 -3.72 14.92
CA TRP A 55 -1.11 -5.11 15.33
C TRP A 55 -0.66 -6.00 14.16
N SER A 56 0.48 -6.67 14.33
CA SER A 56 0.92 -7.79 13.49
C SER A 56 0.46 -9.11 14.13
N ILE A 57 1.39 -9.94 14.62
CA ILE A 57 1.12 -11.02 15.60
C ILE A 57 1.25 -10.49 17.04
N ASP A 58 2.04 -9.43 17.23
CA ASP A 58 2.18 -8.62 18.45
C ASP A 58 2.26 -7.13 18.01
N LYS A 59 2.31 -6.18 18.96
CA LYS A 59 2.38 -4.74 18.65
C LYS A 59 3.45 -4.44 17.60
N ASN A 60 3.07 -3.66 16.59
CA ASN A 60 4.01 -3.27 15.56
C ASN A 60 5.13 -2.39 16.15
N VAL A 61 6.38 -2.85 16.03
CA VAL A 61 7.58 -2.13 16.46
C VAL A 61 8.39 -1.70 15.24
N GLY A 62 8.89 -0.45 15.24
CA GLY A 62 9.84 0.02 14.23
C GLY A 62 9.52 1.38 13.59
N ALA A 63 10.43 1.84 12.74
CA ALA A 63 10.38 3.17 12.11
C ALA A 63 9.23 3.34 11.10
N ILE A 64 8.75 2.24 10.52
CA ILE A 64 7.74 2.25 9.47
C ILE A 64 6.32 2.47 10.03
N ALA A 65 5.99 1.87 11.18
CA ALA A 65 4.76 2.19 11.89
C ALA A 65 4.70 3.68 12.27
N LYS A 66 5.83 4.26 12.71
CA LYS A 66 5.94 5.71 12.93
C LYS A 66 5.77 6.53 11.65
N TYR A 67 6.28 6.05 10.53
CA TYR A 67 6.16 6.73 9.23
C TYR A 67 4.72 6.71 8.71
N PHE A 68 4.00 5.58 8.79
CA PHE A 68 2.58 5.54 8.42
C PHE A 68 1.72 6.38 9.35
N ASN A 69 1.95 6.31 10.66
CA ASN A 69 1.28 7.19 11.61
C ASN A 69 1.53 8.67 11.27
N SER A 70 2.77 9.04 10.89
CA SER A 70 3.10 10.40 10.43
C SER A 70 2.41 10.81 9.11
N ILE A 71 2.14 9.87 8.20
CA ILE A 71 1.37 10.15 6.97
C ILE A 71 -0.12 10.27 7.28
N ALA A 72 -0.67 9.36 8.07
CA ALA A 72 -2.08 9.35 8.47
C ALA A 72 -2.46 10.59 9.29
N THR A 73 -1.55 11.07 10.14
CA THR A 73 -1.71 12.30 10.95
C THR A 73 -1.26 13.57 10.22
N ASN A 74 -0.82 13.47 8.97
CA ASN A 74 -0.43 14.64 8.19
C ASN A 74 -1.66 15.52 7.93
N PRO A 75 -1.62 16.83 8.21
CA PRO A 75 -2.76 17.74 8.03
C PRO A 75 -3.36 17.72 6.62
N GLY A 76 -2.56 17.49 5.59
CA GLY A 76 -3.03 17.39 4.21
C GLY A 76 -3.77 16.09 3.89
N PHE A 77 -3.53 15.02 4.66
CA PHE A 77 -4.31 13.77 4.59
C PHE A 77 -5.51 13.82 5.53
N ALA A 78 -5.37 14.45 6.71
CA ALA A 78 -6.46 14.67 7.66
C ALA A 78 -7.60 15.51 7.06
N SER A 79 -7.28 16.51 6.24
CA SER A 79 -8.29 17.34 5.55
C SER A 79 -9.09 16.61 4.47
N LEU A 80 -8.69 15.40 4.06
CA LEU A 80 -9.43 14.53 3.14
C LEU A 80 -10.45 13.63 3.87
N HIS A 81 -10.36 13.56 5.20
CA HIS A 81 -11.25 12.78 6.04
C HIS A 81 -12.47 13.57 6.55
N ASP A 82 -12.44 14.90 6.42
CA ASP A 82 -13.59 15.82 6.59
C ASP A 82 -14.31 16.08 5.26
#